data_AF-A0A2M7DXE5-F1
#
_entry.id   AF-A0A2M7DXE5-F1
#
_cell.length_a   1.000
_cell.length_b   1.000
_cell.length_c   1.000
_cell.angle_alpha   90.00
_cell.angle_beta   90.00
_cell.angle_gamma   90.00
#
_symmetry.space_group_name_H-M   'P 1'
#
loop_
_entity.id
_entity.type
_entity.pdbx_description
1 polymer ?
#
loop_
_entity_poly.entity_id
_entity_poly.type
_entity_poly.pdbx_seq_one_letter_code
_entity_poly.pdbx_strand_id
1 'polypeptide(L)' 'QTSLPKHLRASEVRKHLYGMMIPIDLLVYTPIEYDIEKNQKYSFLNSIITNSKVLYERKD' A
#
# COMPACT_ATOMS: atom_id res chain seq x y z
N GLN A 1 -7.43 10.90 -5.69
CA GLN A 1 -8.31 9.69 -5.70
C GLN A 1 -8.14 8.98 -7.03
N THR A 2 -8.29 7.65 -7.09
CA THR A 2 -8.15 6.87 -8.34
C THR A 2 -9.42 6.10 -8.64
N SER A 3 -9.79 6.01 -9.92
CA SER A 3 -10.91 5.20 -10.42
C SER A 3 -10.53 3.75 -10.69
N LEU A 4 -9.25 3.40 -10.56
CA LEU A 4 -8.76 2.04 -10.83
C LEU A 4 -9.18 1.05 -9.73
N PRO A 5 -9.57 -0.20 -10.09
CA PRO A 5 -9.79 -1.29 -9.15
C PRO A 5 -8.55 -1.60 -8.31
N LYS A 6 -8.74 -1.97 -7.03
CA LYS A 6 -7.65 -2.25 -6.06
C LYS A 6 -6.54 -3.15 -6.63
N HIS A 7 -6.91 -4.24 -7.31
CA HIS A 7 -5.97 -5.23 -7.85
C HIS A 7 -5.12 -4.73 -9.04
N LEU A 8 -5.51 -3.63 -9.70
CA LEU A 8 -4.76 -3.07 -10.85
C LEU A 8 -3.81 -1.94 -10.46
N ARG A 9 -4.00 -1.33 -9.28
CA ARG A 9 -3.24 -0.14 -8.84
C ARG A 9 -1.76 -0.43 -8.63
N ALA A 10 -1.42 -1.65 -8.24
CA ALA A 10 -0.05 -2.09 -8.05
C ALA A 10 0.78 -2.04 -9.34
N SER A 11 0.16 -2.14 -10.51
CA SER A 11 0.84 -2.16 -11.81
C SER A 11 1.67 -0.88 -12.04
N GLU A 12 1.08 0.28 -11.78
CA GLU A 12 1.76 1.57 -11.96
C GLU A 12 2.94 1.72 -11.00
N VAL A 13 2.78 1.37 -9.72
CA VAL A 13 3.87 1.40 -8.74
C VAL A 13 4.99 0.43 -9.14
N ARG A 14 4.63 -0.76 -9.62
CA ARG A 14 5.58 -1.78 -10.05
C ARG A 14 6.44 -1.34 -11.23
N LYS A 15 5.89 -0.54 -12.16
CA LYS A 15 6.67 0.05 -13.26
C LYS A 15 7.79 0.96 -12.75
N HIS A 16 7.54 1.73 -11.70
CA HIS A 16 8.55 2.62 -11.10
C HIS A 16 9.62 1.86 -10.31
N LEU A 17 9.30 0.66 -9.80
CA LEU A 17 10.25 -0.22 -9.11
C LEU A 17 10.96 -1.20 -10.07
N TYR A 18 10.72 -1.10 -11.38
CA TYR A 18 11.32 -1.97 -12.37
C TYR A 18 12.85 -1.80 -12.38
N GLY A 19 13.58 -2.92 -12.40
CA GLY A 19 15.05 -2.93 -12.33
C GLY A 19 15.62 -3.27 -10.95
N MET A 20 14.81 -3.21 -9.87
CA MET A 20 15.27 -3.66 -8.54
C MET A 20 15.43 -5.18 -8.44
N MET A 21 14.81 -5.95 -9.36
CA MET A 21 14.82 -7.43 -9.40
C MET A 21 14.40 -8.11 -8.07
N ILE A 22 13.64 -7.41 -7.22
CA ILE A 22 13.11 -7.98 -5.97
C ILE A 22 11.70 -8.53 -6.23
N PRO A 23 11.42 -9.79 -5.86
CA PRO A 23 10.05 -10.28 -5.82
C PRO A 23 9.32 -9.61 -4.64
N ILE A 24 8.40 -8.70 -4.95
CA ILE A 24 7.63 -7.92 -3.95
C ILE A 24 6.14 -7.99 -4.32
N ASP A 25 5.31 -8.24 -3.31
CA ASP A 25 3.86 -8.06 -3.35
C ASP A 25 3.51 -6.63 -2.96
N LEU A 26 2.75 -5.94 -3.82
CA LEU A 26 2.39 -4.53 -3.64
C LEU A 26 0.89 -4.39 -3.39
N LEU A 27 0.55 -3.78 -2.24
CA LEU A 27 -0.81 -3.37 -1.92
C LEU A 27 -0.89 -1.84 -1.89
N VAL A 28 -1.74 -1.27 -2.73
CA VAL A 28 -1.85 0.18 -2.92
C VAL A 28 -3.22 0.66 -2.45
N TYR A 29 -3.21 1.41 -1.36
CA TYR A 29 -4.39 1.99 -0.73
C TYR A 29 -4.55 3.46 -1.12
N THR A 30 -5.79 3.91 -1.26
CA THR A 30 -6.11 5.34 -1.22
C THR A 30 -6.12 5.83 0.23
N PRO A 31 -5.99 7.14 0.48
CA PRO A 31 -6.02 7.67 1.85
C PRO A 31 -7.28 7.26 2.62
N ILE A 32 -8.45 7.30 1.96
CA ILE A 32 -9.73 6.94 2.57
C ILE A 32 -9.77 5.45 2.94
N GLU A 33 -9.33 4.56 2.03
CA GLU A 33 -9.28 3.12 2.32
C GLU A 33 -8.28 2.81 3.45
N TYR A 34 -7.14 3.49 3.46
CA TYR A 34 -6.14 3.36 4.51
C TYR A 34 -6.72 3.72 5.88
N ASP A 35 -7.40 4.86 5.99
CA ASP A 35 -7.99 5.30 7.26
C ASP A 35 -9.12 4.38 7.75
N ILE A 36 -9.93 3.84 6.83
CA ILE A 36 -10.99 2.89 7.17
C ILE A 36 -10.37 1.56 7.62
N GLU A 37 -9.49 0.95 6.81
CA GLU A 37 -8.95 -0.37 7.08
C GLU A 37 -8.01 -0.36 8.29
N LYS A 38 -7.27 0.73 8.52
CA LYS A 38 -6.41 0.91 9.71
C LYS A 38 -7.18 0.74 11.03
N ASN A 39 -8.44 1.17 11.06
CA ASN A 39 -9.29 1.12 12.25
C ASN A 39 -10.12 -0.18 12.34
N GLN A 40 -10.14 -0.99 11.28
CA GLN A 40 -10.87 -2.24 11.27
C GLN A 40 -10.02 -3.36 11.89
N LYS A 41 -10.42 -3.82 13.09
CA LYS A 41 -9.68 -4.79 13.92
C LYS A 41 -9.21 -6.07 13.21
N TYR A 42 -9.95 -6.54 12.22
CA TYR A 42 -9.65 -7.79 11.50
C TYR A 42 -9.12 -7.55 10.08
N SER A 43 -8.76 -6.31 9.73
CA SER A 43 -8.15 -6.03 8.43
C SER A 43 -6.69 -6.46 8.43
N PHE A 44 -6.18 -6.78 7.24
CA PHE A 44 -4.76 -7.03 7.03
C PHE A 44 -3.91 -5.79 7.37
N LEU A 45 -4.40 -4.59 7.03
CA LEU A 45 -3.67 -3.35 7.32
C LEU A 45 -3.51 -3.12 8.83
N ASN A 46 -4.56 -3.38 9.62
CA ASN A 46 -4.52 -3.23 11.07
C ASN A 46 -3.53 -4.22 11.72
N SER A 47 -3.43 -5.45 11.21
CA SER A 47 -2.53 -6.45 11.78
C SER A 47 -1.06 -6.20 11.46
N ILE A 48 -0.74 -5.62 10.29
CA ILE A 48 0.65 -5.37 9.90
C ILE A 48 1.20 -4.05 10.45
N ILE A 49 0.35 -3.04 10.71
CA ILE A 49 0.83 -1.69 11.04
C ILE A 49 1.68 -1.66 12.32
N THR A 50 1.37 -2.53 13.28
CA THR A 50 2.08 -2.65 14.57
C THR A 50 3.49 -3.20 14.44
N ASN A 51 3.73 -4.06 13.45
CA ASN A 51 5.02 -4.73 13.21
C ASN A 51 5.74 -4.24 11.96
N SER A 52 5.15 -3.28 11.23
CA SER A 52 5.73 -2.70 10.03
C SER A 52 6.76 -1.63 10.34
N LYS A 53 7.61 -1.32 9.35
CA LYS A 53 8.55 -0.21 9.40
C LYS A 53 8.25 0.77 8.28
N VAL A 54 8.19 2.06 8.60
CA VAL A 54 8.10 3.12 7.60
C VAL A 54 9.43 3.17 6.84
N LEU A 55 9.39 2.82 5.55
CA LEU A 55 10.55 2.87 4.66
C LEU A 55 10.77 4.28 4.11
N TYR A 56 9.68 4.94 3.74
CA TYR A 56 9.68 6.27 3.16
C TYR A 56 8.36 6.96 3.49
N GLU A 57 8.45 8.24 3.85
CA GLU A 57 7.31 9.13 4.02
C GLU A 57 7.68 10.46 3.36
N ARG A 58 6.79 10.98 2.51
CA ARG A 58 6.99 12.31 1.95
C ARG A 58 6.68 13.29 3.08
N LYS A 59 7.72 13.92 3.62
CA LYS A 59 7.55 15.11 4.46
C LYS A 59 7.02 16.22 3.55
N ASP A 60 5.83 16.73 3.87
CA ASP A 60 5.32 17.93 3.22
C ASP A 60 6.27 19.12 3.39
#